data_AF-B4K446-F1
#
_entry.id   AF-B4K446-F1
#
_cell.length_a   1.000
_cell.length_b   1.000
_cell.length_c   1.000
_cell.angle_alpha   90.00
_cell.angle_beta   90.00
_cell.angle_gamma   90.00
#
_symmetry.space_group_name_H-M   'P 1'
#
loop_
_entity.id
_entity.type
_entity.pdbx_description
1 polymer ?
#
loop_
_entity_poly.entity_id
_entity_poly.type
_entity_poly.pdbx_seq_one_letter_code
_entity_poly.pdbx_strand_id
1 'polypeptide(L)'
;ILESHQFVEKVLHPGLESHPHHAIALKQTYGYSGVFSFYIKGSLKQSTAFLKALKYFTLAESLGGYESLAELPSIMTHASVPVEDRKTLGITDALVRLSVGLEDADDLIKDLENALDAAAKV
;
A
#
# COMPACT_ATOMS: atom_id res chain seq x y z
N ILE A 1 -4.44 -11.31 3.21
CA ILE A 1 -3.53 -11.46 2.06
C ILE A 1 -2.25 -10.66 2.26
N LEU A 2 -2.28 -9.33 2.35
CA LEU A 2 -1.05 -8.53 2.49
C LEU A 2 -0.21 -8.91 3.72
N GLU A 3 -0.80 -9.00 4.92
CA GLU A 3 -0.05 -9.39 6.14
C GLU A 3 0.48 -10.82 6.11
N SER A 4 -0.15 -11.70 5.33
CA SER A 4 0.23 -13.10 5.20
C SER A 4 1.21 -13.35 4.04
N HIS A 5 1.43 -12.37 3.17
CA HIS A 5 2.24 -12.55 1.97
C HIS A 5 3.73 -12.43 2.29
N GLN A 6 4.52 -13.44 1.93
CA GLN A 6 5.95 -13.53 2.25
C GLN A 6 6.81 -12.36 1.74
N PHE A 7 6.36 -11.68 0.68
CA PHE A 7 7.06 -10.54 0.08
C PHE A 7 6.63 -9.18 0.63
N VAL A 8 5.70 -9.16 1.58
CA VAL A 8 5.32 -7.96 2.34
C VAL A 8 6.05 -7.99 3.68
N GLU A 9 6.64 -6.87 4.06
CA GLU A 9 7.35 -6.73 5.33
C GLU A 9 6.40 -6.30 6.46
N LYS A 10 5.51 -5.35 6.17
CA LYS A 10 4.60 -4.79 7.16
C LYS A 10 3.42 -4.13 6.49
N VAL A 11 2.23 -4.25 7.09
CA VAL A 11 1.02 -3.55 6.66
C VAL A 11 0.63 -2.53 7.72
N LEU A 12 0.15 -1.38 7.28
CA LEU A 12 -0.32 -0.26 8.08
C LEU A 12 -1.78 -0.01 7.73
N HIS A 13 -2.68 -0.55 8.54
CA HIS A 13 -4.11 -0.28 8.42
C HIS A 13 -4.75 -0.30 9.82
N PRO A 14 -5.50 0.74 10.23
CA PRO A 14 -6.05 0.82 11.59
C PRO A 14 -7.00 -0.31 11.98
N GLY A 15 -7.58 -1.01 11.00
CA GLY A 15 -8.43 -2.18 11.22
C GLY A 15 -7.69 -3.48 11.53
N LEU A 16 -6.36 -3.50 11.47
CA LEU A 16 -5.56 -4.69 11.78
C LEU A 16 -5.13 -4.67 13.24
N GLU A 17 -5.24 -5.81 13.94
CA GLU A 17 -4.80 -5.93 15.34
C GLU A 17 -3.30 -5.65 15.53
N SER A 18 -2.50 -5.91 14.48
CA SER A 18 -1.07 -5.62 14.44
C SER A 18 -0.75 -4.12 14.42
N HIS A 19 -1.72 -3.26 14.13
CA HIS A 19 -1.52 -1.82 14.08
C HIS A 19 -1.42 -1.24 15.50
N PRO A 20 -0.39 -0.43 15.82
CA PRO A 20 -0.13 0.03 17.19
C PRO A 20 -1.28 0.83 17.81
N HIS A 21 -2.12 1.45 16.96
CA HIS A 21 -3.28 2.23 17.39
C HIS A 21 -4.63 1.56 17.09
N HIS A 22 -4.67 0.25 16.84
CA HIS A 22 -5.93 -0.47 16.56
C HIS A 22 -6.99 -0.26 17.66
N ALA A 23 -6.60 -0.38 18.93
CA ALA A 23 -7.49 -0.18 20.07
C ALA A 23 -8.01 1.26 20.18
N ILE A 24 -7.23 2.25 19.72
CA ILE A 24 -7.67 3.65 19.68
C ILE A 24 -8.66 3.84 18.53
N ALA A 25 -8.36 3.29 17.35
CA ALA A 25 -9.24 3.34 16.19
C ALA A 25 -10.63 2.77 16.52
N LEU A 26 -10.69 1.59 17.14
CA LEU A 26 -11.94 0.96 17.61
C LEU A 26 -12.78 1.86 18.52
N LYS A 27 -12.16 2.72 19.33
CA LYS A 27 -12.87 3.61 20.27
C LYS A 27 -13.40 4.88 19.62
N GLN A 28 -12.77 5.35 18.54
CA GLN A 28 -13.01 6.68 17.99
C GLN A 28 -13.60 6.67 16.56
N THR A 29 -13.68 5.51 15.91
CA THR A 29 -14.25 5.37 14.56
C THR A 29 -15.38 4.34 14.52
N TYR A 30 -16.29 4.51 13.56
CA TYR A 30 -17.39 3.56 13.30
C TYR A 30 -17.02 2.48 12.26
N GLY A 31 -15.77 2.49 11.79
CA GLY A 31 -15.27 1.64 10.72
C GLY A 31 -13.89 2.08 10.25
N TYR A 32 -13.43 1.48 9.16
CA TYR A 32 -12.12 1.73 8.56
C TYR A 32 -12.28 2.10 7.08
N SER A 33 -11.40 2.95 6.56
CA SER A 33 -11.39 3.29 5.13
C SER A 33 -10.70 2.20 4.31
N GLY A 34 -10.87 2.22 2.99
CA GLY A 34 -10.11 1.37 2.06
C GLY A 34 -8.67 1.81 1.84
N VAL A 35 -8.09 2.64 2.71
CA VAL A 35 -6.73 3.18 2.52
C VAL A 35 -5.72 2.35 3.30
N PHE A 36 -4.85 1.66 2.58
CA PHE A 36 -3.80 0.83 3.14
C PHE A 36 -2.44 1.43 2.79
N SER A 37 -1.50 1.34 3.71
CA SER A 37 -0.08 1.48 3.37
C SER A 37 0.64 0.19 3.74
N PHE A 38 1.62 -0.22 2.95
CA PHE A 38 2.42 -1.40 3.28
C PHE A 38 3.84 -1.28 2.71
N TYR A 39 4.77 -1.99 3.34
CA TYR A 39 6.14 -2.09 2.88
C TYR A 39 6.31 -3.38 2.10
N ILE A 40 6.69 -3.28 0.84
CA ILE A 40 7.15 -4.42 0.05
C ILE A 40 8.63 -4.70 0.36
N LYS A 41 9.03 -5.97 0.38
CA LYS A 41 10.45 -6.31 0.55
C LYS A 41 11.24 -5.86 -0.68
N GLY A 42 12.44 -5.34 -0.45
CA GLY A 42 13.37 -4.93 -1.51
C GLY A 42 13.55 -3.42 -1.61
N SER A 43 13.69 -2.93 -2.83
CA SER A 43 14.05 -1.54 -3.14
C SER A 43 13.04 -0.89 -4.08
N LEU A 44 13.30 0.36 -4.47
CA LEU A 44 12.56 1.08 -5.51
C LEU A 44 12.30 0.23 -6.77
N LYS A 45 13.24 -0.65 -7.14
CA LYS A 45 13.12 -1.56 -8.29
C LYS A 45 11.94 -2.52 -8.13
N GLN A 46 11.80 -3.14 -6.96
CA GLN A 46 10.73 -4.09 -6.64
C GLN A 46 9.39 -3.36 -6.51
N SER A 47 9.35 -2.20 -5.84
CA SER A 47 8.13 -1.39 -5.74
C SER A 47 7.64 -0.92 -7.12
N THR A 48 8.56 -0.52 -8.00
CA THR A 48 8.22 -0.16 -9.38
C THR A 48 7.71 -1.37 -10.17
N ALA A 49 8.31 -2.55 -9.98
CA ALA A 49 7.84 -3.78 -10.62
C ALA A 49 6.43 -4.17 -10.15
N PHE A 50 6.16 -4.07 -8.85
CA PHE A 50 4.83 -4.27 -8.27
C PHE A 50 3.80 -3.35 -8.93
N LEU A 51 4.04 -2.03 -8.92
CA LEU A 51 3.10 -1.06 -9.48
C LEU A 51 2.85 -1.25 -10.97
N LYS A 52 3.88 -1.66 -11.74
CA LYS A 52 3.73 -1.98 -13.18
C LYS A 52 2.96 -3.27 -13.45
N ALA A 53 2.92 -4.20 -12.50
CA ALA A 53 2.28 -5.48 -12.67
C ALA A 53 0.76 -5.43 -12.42
N LEU A 54 0.29 -4.45 -11.63
CA LEU A 54 -1.13 -4.21 -11.34
C LEU A 54 -1.97 -4.04 -12.61
N LYS A 55 -3.20 -4.53 -12.58
CA LYS A 55 -4.17 -4.48 -13.69
C LYS A 55 -5.45 -3.74 -13.33
N TYR A 56 -5.85 -3.77 -12.06
CA TYR A 56 -7.04 -3.08 -11.56
C TYR A 56 -6.66 -1.78 -10.88
N PHE A 57 -5.61 -1.79 -10.06
CA PHE A 57 -5.12 -0.59 -9.40
C PHE A 57 -4.47 0.36 -10.39
N THR A 58 -5.04 1.55 -10.54
CA THR A 58 -4.47 2.61 -11.37
C THR A 58 -3.37 3.35 -10.62
N LEU A 59 -2.23 3.59 -11.27
CA LEU A 59 -1.16 4.42 -10.71
C LEU A 59 -1.58 5.90 -10.68
N ALA A 60 -2.01 6.42 -9.53
CA ALA A 60 -2.45 7.80 -9.38
C ALA A 60 -2.31 8.33 -7.95
N GLU A 61 -2.19 9.64 -7.80
CA GLU A 61 -1.93 10.32 -6.51
C GLU A 61 -3.18 10.52 -5.63
N SER A 62 -4.38 10.39 -6.19
CA SER A 62 -5.65 10.63 -5.51
C SER A 62 -6.06 9.47 -4.56
N LEU A 63 -7.20 9.61 -3.88
CA LEU A 63 -7.78 8.61 -2.98
C LEU A 63 -9.30 8.79 -2.80
N GLY A 64 -9.99 7.73 -2.40
CA GLY A 64 -11.41 7.76 -2.00
C GLY A 64 -12.44 7.75 -3.14
N GLY A 65 -12.00 7.47 -4.38
CA GLY A 65 -12.88 7.21 -5.52
C GLY A 65 -13.53 5.81 -5.46
N TYR A 66 -14.34 5.51 -6.47
CA TYR A 66 -14.87 4.15 -6.65
C TYR A 66 -13.85 3.21 -7.29
N GLU A 67 -12.84 3.79 -7.94
CA GLU A 67 -11.72 3.12 -8.57
C GLU A 67 -10.59 2.85 -7.57
N SER A 68 -9.97 1.68 -7.72
CA SER A 68 -8.78 1.29 -6.97
C SER A 68 -7.54 2.02 -7.49
N LEU A 69 -6.81 2.68 -6.59
CA LEU A 69 -5.59 3.44 -6.89
C LEU A 69 -4.40 2.91 -6.08
N ALA A 70 -3.21 2.93 -6.68
CA ALA A 70 -1.96 2.64 -6.01
C ALA A 70 -0.93 3.74 -6.29
N GLU A 71 -0.03 4.00 -5.35
CA GLU A 71 1.08 4.93 -5.55
C GLU A 71 2.34 4.56 -4.78
N LEU A 72 3.46 5.21 -5.16
CA LEU A 72 4.71 5.21 -4.41
C LEU A 72 4.96 6.61 -3.83
N PRO A 73 4.63 6.85 -2.54
CA PRO A 73 4.72 8.18 -1.95
C PRO A 73 6.09 8.83 -2.08
N SER A 74 7.18 8.03 -2.06
CA SER A 74 8.55 8.53 -2.11
C SER A 74 8.92 9.27 -3.41
N ILE A 75 8.23 9.01 -4.53
CA ILE A 75 8.49 9.66 -5.82
C ILE A 75 7.24 10.31 -6.42
N MET A 76 6.11 10.25 -5.72
CA MET A 76 4.83 10.82 -6.13
C MET A 76 4.37 11.87 -5.10
N THR A 77 3.33 11.60 -4.32
CA THR A 77 2.70 12.58 -3.40
C THR A 77 3.64 13.24 -2.40
N HIS A 78 4.72 12.58 -1.98
CA HIS A 78 5.69 13.10 -1.02
C HIS A 78 7.05 13.40 -1.65
N ALA A 79 7.15 13.47 -2.98
CA ALA A 79 8.39 13.78 -3.68
C ALA A 79 8.95 15.17 -3.30
N SER A 80 8.10 16.11 -2.89
CA SER A 80 8.47 17.45 -2.42
C SER A 80 9.09 17.46 -1.01
N VAL A 81 8.98 16.37 -0.25
CA VAL A 81 9.55 16.24 1.09
C VAL A 81 11.02 15.80 0.99
N PRO A 82 11.96 16.48 1.69
CA PRO A 82 13.37 16.08 1.70
C PRO A 82 13.57 14.60 2.05
N VAL A 83 14.58 13.97 1.44
CA VAL A 83 14.83 12.53 1.59
C VAL A 83 15.04 12.13 3.05
N GLU A 84 15.76 12.94 3.83
CA GLU A 84 16.04 12.65 5.24
C GLU A 84 14.79 12.76 6.12
N ASP A 85 13.91 13.71 5.82
CA ASP A 85 12.62 13.85 6.51
C ASP A 85 11.71 12.68 6.16
N ARG A 86 11.66 12.27 4.88
CA ARG A 86 10.92 11.09 4.44
C ARG A 86 11.37 9.83 5.17
N LYS A 87 12.68 9.59 5.26
CA LYS A 87 13.23 8.45 6.00
C LYS A 87 12.80 8.47 7.47
N THR A 88 12.86 9.64 8.12
CA THR A 88 12.45 9.83 9.52
C THR A 88 10.96 9.51 9.72
N LEU A 89 10.12 9.87 8.74
CA LEU A 89 8.69 9.59 8.74
C LEU A 89 8.34 8.15 8.29
N GLY A 90 9.35 7.33 7.94
CA GLY A 90 9.14 5.98 7.41
C GLY A 90 8.65 5.94 5.96
N ILE A 91 8.71 7.05 5.22
CA ILE A 91 8.38 7.12 3.80
C ILE A 91 9.60 6.64 2.99
N THR A 92 9.71 5.32 2.84
CA THR A 92 10.80 4.66 2.12
C THR A 92 10.41 4.38 0.67
N ASP A 93 11.38 4.01 -0.18
CA ASP A 93 11.11 3.55 -1.54
C ASP A 93 10.38 2.20 -1.62
N ALA A 94 10.21 1.54 -0.47
CA ALA A 94 9.45 0.31 -0.30
C ALA A 94 8.00 0.57 0.16
N LEU A 95 7.66 1.81 0.55
CA LEU A 95 6.31 2.14 1.00
C LEU A 95 5.39 2.28 -0.20
N VAL A 96 4.35 1.46 -0.26
CA VAL A 96 3.26 1.54 -1.23
C VAL A 96 1.99 1.98 -0.50
N ARG A 97 1.20 2.87 -1.12
CA ARG A 97 -0.14 3.25 -0.65
C ARG A 97 -1.18 2.74 -1.62
N LEU A 98 -2.24 2.14 -1.10
CA LEU A 98 -3.43 1.74 -1.84
C LEU A 98 -4.62 2.57 -1.36
N SER A 99 -5.46 2.98 -2.31
CA SER A 99 -6.84 3.38 -2.08
C SER A 99 -7.72 2.34 -2.74
N VAL A 100 -8.29 1.43 -1.97
CA VAL A 100 -9.15 0.34 -2.44
C VAL A 100 -10.51 0.92 -2.83
N GLY A 101 -10.92 0.65 -4.07
CA GLY A 101 -12.19 1.05 -4.66
C GLY A 101 -13.33 0.11 -4.33
N LEU A 102 -14.31 0.03 -5.24
CA LEU A 102 -15.55 -0.73 -5.11
C LEU A 102 -15.63 -1.91 -6.11
N GLU A 103 -14.50 -2.29 -6.73
CA GLU A 103 -14.42 -3.47 -7.57
C GLU A 103 -14.64 -4.77 -6.77
N ASP A 104 -14.75 -5.89 -7.49
CA ASP A 104 -14.90 -7.20 -6.85
C ASP A 104 -13.66 -7.53 -5.99
N ALA A 105 -13.90 -7.98 -4.76
CA ALA A 105 -12.84 -8.21 -3.80
C ALA A 105 -11.86 -9.30 -4.27
N ASP A 106 -12.35 -10.37 -4.89
CA ASP A 106 -11.50 -11.48 -5.34
C ASP A 106 -10.60 -11.05 -6.50
N ASP A 107 -11.10 -10.18 -7.39
CA ASP A 107 -10.32 -9.59 -8.47
C ASP A 107 -9.18 -8.71 -7.93
N LEU A 108 -9.48 -7.83 -6.97
CA LEU A 108 -8.47 -6.96 -6.34
C LEU A 108 -7.43 -7.77 -5.58
N ILE A 109 -7.85 -8.79 -4.84
CA ILE A 109 -6.95 -9.68 -4.10
C ILE A 109 -6.00 -10.39 -5.06
N LYS A 110 -6.54 -10.98 -6.14
CA LYS A 110 -5.75 -11.69 -7.13
C LYS A 110 -4.79 -10.77 -7.87
N ASP A 111 -5.19 -9.54 -8.16
CA ASP A 111 -4.30 -8.54 -8.78
C ASP A 111 -3.09 -8.23 -7.87
N LEU A 112 -3.35 -8.00 -6.57
CA LEU A 112 -2.30 -7.74 -5.60
C LEU A 112 -1.34 -8.94 -5.44
N GLU A 113 -1.85 -10.16 -5.37
CA GLU A 113 -1.03 -11.38 -5.29
C GLU A 113 -0.13 -11.54 -6.51
N ASN A 114 -0.70 -11.42 -7.71
CA ASN A 114 0.07 -11.52 -8.96
C ASN A 114 1.15 -10.43 -9.05
N ALA A 115 0.83 -9.19 -8.63
CA ALA A 115 1.77 -8.09 -8.65
C ALA A 115 2.91 -8.27 -7.64
N LEU A 116 2.62 -8.79 -6.44
CA LEU A 116 3.64 -9.12 -5.44
C LEU A 116 4.57 -10.25 -5.93
N ASP A 117 4.01 -11.30 -6.53
CA ASP A 117 4.77 -12.40 -7.11
C ASP A 117 5.65 -11.96 -8.29
N ALA A 118 5.17 -11.02 -9.11
CA ALA A 118 5.96 -10.44 -10.18
C ALA A 118 7.14 -9.62 -9.62
N ALA A 119 6.89 -8.80 -8.59
CA ALA A 119 7.92 -7.99 -7.95
C ALA A 119 9.00 -8.83 -7.25
N ALA A 120 8.63 -9.97 -6.66
CA ALA A 120 9.56 -10.90 -6.01
C ALA A 120 10.57 -11.55 -6.98
N LYS A 121 10.29 -11.54 -8.28
CA LYS A 121 11.13 -12.14 -9.33
C LYS A 121 12.13 -11.16 -9.96
N VAL A 122 12.09 -9.88 -9.56
CA VAL A 122 12.89 -8.79 -10.14
C VAL A 122 14.09 -8.46 -9.27
#